data_AF-A0A0F9SCV8-F1
#
_entry.id   AF-A0A0F9SCV8-F1
#
_cell.length_a   1.000
_cell.length_b   1.000
_cell.length_c   1.000
_cell.angle_alpha   90.00
_cell.angle_beta   90.00
_cell.angle_gamma   90.00
#
_symmetry.space_group_name_H-M   'P 1'
#
loop_
_entity.id
_entity.type
_entity.pdbx_description
1 polymer ?
#
loop_
_entity_poly.entity_id
_entity_poly.type
_entity_poly.pdbx_seq_one_letter_code
_entity_poly.pdbx_strand_id
1 'polypeptide(L)' 'MQLTCPACSYQWEPRVPKPKECPRCKARLDRPRPEKGE' A
#
# COMPACT_ATOMS: atom_id res chain seq x y z
N MET A 1 -2.09 -13.48 3.77
CA MET A 1 -2.78 -12.25 3.30
C MET A 1 -1.74 -11.43 2.55
N GLN A 2 -1.69 -11.54 1.23
CA GLN A 2 -0.64 -10.90 0.42
C GLN A 2 -1.09 -9.51 0.00
N LEU A 3 -0.23 -8.50 0.15
CA LEU A 3 -0.49 -7.14 -0.27
C LEU A 3 0.25 -6.86 -1.57
N THR A 4 -0.46 -6.24 -2.51
CA THR A 4 0.08 -5.84 -3.81
C THR A 4 0.28 -4.33 -3.81
N CYS A 5 1.47 -3.84 -4.18
CA CYS A 5 1.69 -2.41 -4.33
C CYS A 5 0.99 -1.90 -5.59
N PRO A 6 0.17 -0.84 -5.54
CA PRO A 6 -0.43 -0.24 -6.72
C PRO A 6 0.58 0.53 -7.59
N ALA A 7 1.75 0.90 -7.06
CA ALA A 7 2.77 1.65 -7.80
C ALA A 7 3.71 0.75 -8.60
N CYS A 8 4.07 -0.43 -8.08
CA CYS A 8 5.07 -1.31 -8.70
C CYS A 8 4.59 -2.75 -8.88
N SER A 9 3.33 -3.04 -8.53
CA SER A 9 2.71 -4.37 -8.61
C SER A 9 3.45 -5.47 -7.85
N TYR A 10 4.34 -5.09 -6.94
CA TYR A 10 5.07 -6.03 -6.11
C TYR A 10 4.12 -6.67 -5.10
N GLN A 11 4.21 -7.99 -4.93
CA GLN A 11 3.45 -8.73 -3.95
C GLN A 11 4.35 -9.10 -2.78
N TRP A 12 3.90 -8.82 -1.56
CA TRP A 12 4.59 -9.24 -0.35
C TRP A 12 3.58 -9.53 0.75
N GLU A 13 4.04 -10.26 1.76
CA GLU A 13 3.24 -10.52 2.95
C GLU A 13 3.59 -9.48 4.02
N PRO A 14 2.69 -8.52 4.31
CA PRO A 14 2.96 -7.54 5.35
C PRO A 14 2.92 -8.21 6.72
N ARG A 15 3.98 -8.03 7.49
CA ARG A 15 4.05 -8.48 8.89
C ARG A 15 3.27 -7.58 9.85
N VAL A 16 2.77 -6.45 9.37
CA VAL A 16 1.98 -5.46 10.12
C VAL A 16 0.62 -5.29 9.46
N PRO A 17 -0.45 -5.03 10.22
CA PRO A 17 -1.81 -4.96 9.69
C PRO A 17 -2.03 -3.78 8.71
N LYS A 18 -1.22 -2.73 8.78
CA LYS A 18 -1.27 -1.55 7.88
C LYS A 18 0.13 -1.17 7.41
N PRO A 19 0.66 -1.80 6.35
CA PRO A 19 1.90 -1.32 5.74
C PRO A 19 1.64 0.04 5.10
N LYS A 20 2.29 1.08 5.62
CA LYS A 20 2.19 2.44 5.09
C LYS A 20 3.01 2.66 3.83
N GLU A 21 3.92 1.73 3.53
CA GLU A 21 4.92 1.88 2.50
C GLU A 21 5.27 0.53 1.85
N CYS A 22 5.53 0.54 0.55
CA CYS A 22 5.99 -0.64 -0.16
C CYS A 22 7.47 -0.91 0.14
N PRO A 23 7.88 -2.14 0.51
CA PRO A 23 9.27 -2.46 0.82
C PRO A 23 10.20 -2.36 -0.40
N ARG A 24 9.65 -2.42 -1.62
CA ARG A 24 10.44 -2.42 -2.87
C ARG A 24 10.64 -1.02 -3.44
N CYS A 25 9.56 -0.28 -3.63
CA CYS A 25 9.60 1.04 -4.26
C CYS A 25 9.42 2.19 -3.28
N LYS A 26 9.23 1.90 -1.98
CA LYS A 26 8.92 2.89 -0.94
C LYS A 26 7.69 3.76 -1.27
N ALA A 27 6.80 3.26 -2.12
CA ALA A 27 5.55 3.96 -2.44
C ALA A 27 4.63 3.95 -1.23
N ARG A 28 4.01 5.11 -0.94
CA ARG A 28 3.06 5.28 0.16
C ARG A 28 1.75 4.55 -0.16
N LEU A 29 1.38 3.61 0.72
CA LEU A 29 0.12 2.86 0.72
C LEU A 29 -0.88 3.40 1.75
N ASP A 30 -0.40 4.30 2.63
CA ASP A 30 -1.12 4.86 3.79
C ASP A 30 -2.35 5.71 3.44
N ARG A 31 -2.44 6.21 2.21
CA ARG A 31 -3.57 7.04 1.78
C ARG A 31 -4.28 6.40 0.60
N PRO A 32 -5.45 5.78 0.78
CA PRO A 32 -6.47 5.93 -0.24
C PRO A 32 -6.66 7.44 -0.42
N ARG A 33 -6.63 7.92 -1.67
CA ARG A 33 -7.03 9.29 -2.01
C ARG A 33 -8.32 9.58 -1.24
N PRO A 34 -8.45 10.71 -0.52
CA PRO A 34 -9.70 11.03 0.14
C PRO A 34 -10.77 10.98 -0.95
N GLU A 35 -11.70 10.04 -0.80
CA GLU A 35 -12.96 10.06 -1.52
C GLU A 35 -13.55 11.42 -1.18
N LYS A 36 -13.48 12.33 -2.14
CA LYS A 36 -14.15 13.62 -2.12
C LYS A 36 -15.64 13.30 -2.04
N GLY A 37 -16.15 13.22 -0.82
CA GLY A 37 -17.56 13.46 -0.55
C GLY A 37 -17.82 14.96 -0.72
N GLU A 38 -19.00 15.23 -1.27
CA GLU A 38 -19.65 16.51 -1.58
C GLU A 38 -19.25 17.24 -2.87
#